data_AF-A0A0H2Y0X4-F1
#
_entry.id   AF-A0A0H2Y0X4-F1
#
_cell.length_a   1.000
_cell.length_b   1.000
_cell.length_c   1.000
_cell.angle_alpha   90.00
_cell.angle_beta   90.00
_cell.angle_gamma   90.00
#
_symmetry.space_group_name_H-M   'P 1'
#
loop_
_entity.id
_entity.type
_entity.pdbx_description
1 polymer ?
#
loop_
_entity_poly.entity_id
_entity_poly.type
_entity_poly.pdbx_seq_one_letter_code
_entity_poly.pdbx_strand_id
1 'polypeptide(L)'
;MRFRLFEGKRLNRLPREVGGPAVRPSVRVGGEYRRITVVRYRSGPSCDAGRSAHRLPVTDRFLPNRHATMTVSELLRAIRQPYVDLLAKATTQSAVVVEPAYRQADGTLATEGPLALPCRADTIATEGEAAGQPAMVDSATQLDFEPFAFELETAAVSIQPFVWDWAAVEADGLDESTANDAFKTWFLAWFDADDENTPAEDGLHGIVHYLSEPVRTEQGWRIHADLGSAPETAVEDLLFRLVDAGATRISVG
;
A
#
# COMPACT_ATOMS: atom_id res chain seq x y z
N MET A 1 18.88 49.36 43.88
CA MET A 1 18.40 48.42 44.93
C MET A 1 19.23 47.14 44.82
N ARG A 2 19.47 46.46 45.95
CA ARG A 2 20.54 45.48 46.29
C ARG A 2 20.79 44.25 45.35
N PHE A 3 22.09 43.96 45.15
CA PHE A 3 22.89 42.70 45.22
C PHE A 3 22.22 41.43 45.82
N ARG A 4 22.56 40.13 45.60
CA ARG A 4 23.76 39.29 45.21
C ARG A 4 23.24 37.84 44.90
N LEU A 5 23.71 37.10 43.89
CA LEU A 5 24.75 36.01 43.85
C LEU A 5 24.58 34.78 44.80
N PHE A 6 24.50 33.55 44.21
CA PHE A 6 25.26 32.29 44.48
C PHE A 6 24.65 31.15 43.60
N GLU A 7 25.29 30.60 42.55
CA GLU A 7 26.31 29.52 42.48
C GLU A 7 25.79 28.08 42.76
N GLY A 8 26.04 27.13 41.84
CA GLY A 8 25.83 25.69 42.10
C GLY A 8 25.69 24.76 40.88
N LYS A 9 26.81 24.16 40.45
CA LYS A 9 26.99 23.18 39.35
C LYS A 9 26.15 21.89 39.48
N ARG A 10 25.75 21.31 38.32
CA ARG A 10 26.10 19.92 37.91
C ARG A 10 25.87 19.70 36.41
N LEU A 11 26.95 19.31 35.74
CA LEU A 11 26.98 18.71 34.41
C LEU A 11 26.23 17.38 34.42
N ASN A 12 25.27 17.19 33.52
CA ASN A 12 24.93 15.86 33.04
C ASN A 12 25.14 15.81 31.53
N ARG A 13 25.96 14.84 31.14
CA ARG A 13 26.33 14.49 29.78
C ARG A 13 25.08 14.21 28.95
N LEU A 14 24.94 14.92 27.83
CA LEU A 14 24.14 14.43 26.70
C LEU A 14 24.71 13.07 26.27
N PRO A 15 23.88 12.04 26.05
CA PRO A 15 24.36 10.81 25.45
C PRO A 15 24.90 11.13 24.05
N ARG A 16 26.11 10.63 23.78
CA ARG A 16 26.77 10.69 22.48
C ARG A 16 25.83 10.11 21.42
N GLU A 17 25.58 10.88 20.36
CA GLU A 17 25.09 10.33 19.10
C GLU A 17 26.07 9.25 18.65
N VAL A 18 25.61 8.01 18.64
CA VAL A 18 26.31 6.92 17.96
C VAL A 18 25.90 7.01 16.50
N GLY A 19 26.61 7.85 15.75
CA GLY A 19 26.52 7.91 14.29
C GLY A 19 26.96 6.58 13.69
N GLY A 20 26.00 5.69 13.41
CA GLY A 20 26.18 4.59 12.49
C GLY A 20 26.17 5.11 11.04
N PRO A 21 26.89 4.49 10.10
CA PRO A 21 26.90 4.96 8.72
C PRO A 21 25.50 4.88 8.13
N ALA A 22 25.00 6.02 7.63
CA ALA A 22 23.79 6.09 6.83
C ALA A 22 23.99 5.21 5.58
N VAL A 23 23.28 4.09 5.54
CA VAL A 23 23.29 3.20 4.39
C VAL A 23 22.32 3.78 3.37
N ARG A 24 22.84 4.16 2.19
CA ARG A 24 22.02 4.57 1.06
C ARG A 24 21.60 3.32 0.26
N PRO A 25 20.30 3.08 0.02
CA PRO A 25 19.87 2.05 -0.91
C PRO A 25 20.32 2.42 -2.33
N SER A 26 20.63 1.41 -3.15
CA SER A 26 20.97 1.59 -4.57
C SER A 26 19.98 0.81 -5.43
N VAL A 27 19.27 1.50 -6.33
CA VAL A 27 18.37 0.87 -7.30
C VAL A 27 19.15 0.44 -8.54
N ARG A 28 18.87 -0.76 -9.06
CA ARG A 28 19.31 -1.21 -10.37
C ARG A 28 18.09 -1.53 -11.22
N VAL A 29 17.96 -0.84 -12.35
CA VAL A 29 16.95 -1.15 -13.37
C VAL A 29 17.60 -2.11 -14.38
N GLY A 30 17.06 -3.32 -14.52
CA GLY A 30 17.48 -4.32 -15.51
C GLY A 30 16.41 -4.48 -16.60
N GLY A 31 16.81 -4.82 -17.84
CA GLY A 31 15.95 -4.85 -19.02
C GLY A 31 14.87 -5.96 -19.06
N GLU A 32 13.86 -5.67 -19.89
CA GLU A 32 12.55 -6.30 -20.15
C GLU A 32 11.44 -6.19 -19.09
N TYR A 33 11.77 -6.09 -17.79
CA TYR A 33 10.79 -5.73 -16.75
C TYR A 33 11.43 -4.77 -15.74
N ARG A 34 10.91 -3.54 -15.60
CA ARG A 34 11.39 -2.60 -14.58
C ARG A 34 11.09 -3.22 -13.20
N ARG A 35 12.13 -3.66 -12.46
CA ARG A 35 12.00 -4.25 -11.12
C ARG A 35 12.71 -3.40 -10.08
N ILE A 36 12.04 -3.11 -8.96
CA ILE A 36 12.60 -2.33 -7.86
C ILE A 36 13.32 -3.26 -6.89
N THR A 37 14.65 -3.27 -6.93
CA THR A 37 15.47 -4.01 -5.94
C THR A 37 15.97 -3.05 -4.87
N VAL A 38 15.48 -3.18 -3.63
CA VAL A 38 16.00 -2.45 -2.46
C VAL A 38 16.94 -3.35 -1.66
N VAL A 39 18.09 -2.80 -1.27
CA VAL A 39 19.11 -3.52 -0.49
C VAL A 39 19.30 -2.81 0.85
N ARG A 40 18.72 -3.42 1.90
CA ARG A 40 19.03 -3.37 3.36
C ARG A 40 17.89 -2.87 4.24
N TYR A 41 17.40 -3.80 5.07
CA TYR A 41 16.69 -3.55 6.32
C TYR A 41 17.64 -3.85 7.50
N ARG A 42 17.55 -3.08 8.58
CA ARG A 42 18.01 -3.49 9.91
C ARG A 42 16.79 -3.49 10.81
N SER A 43 16.37 -4.67 11.27
CA SER A 43 15.43 -4.80 12.38
C SER A 43 16.07 -4.15 13.61
N GLY A 44 15.53 -3.01 14.05
CA GLY A 44 15.87 -2.42 15.35
C GLY A 44 15.29 -3.27 16.49
N PRO A 45 15.91 -3.27 17.69
CA PRO A 45 15.32 -3.95 18.84
C PRO A 45 14.03 -3.27 19.25
N SER A 46 12.96 -4.05 19.39
CA SER A 46 11.67 -3.64 19.95
C SER A 46 11.88 -3.01 21.33
N CYS A 47 11.53 -1.74 21.47
CA CYS A 47 11.42 -1.08 22.76
C CYS A 47 10.09 -1.50 23.40
N ASP A 48 10.15 -2.51 24.26
CA ASP A 48 9.01 -2.93 25.06
C ASP A 48 8.76 -1.87 26.15
N ALA A 49 7.84 -0.95 25.88
CA ALA A 49 7.23 -0.08 26.88
C ALA A 49 5.73 -0.33 26.85
N GLY A 50 5.25 -1.03 27.87
CA GLY A 50 3.95 -1.67 27.89
C GLY A 50 2.74 -0.75 27.79
N ARG A 51 1.67 -1.30 27.20
CA ARG A 51 0.29 -1.25 27.69
C ARG A 51 -0.52 -2.31 26.95
N SER A 52 -1.34 -3.02 27.71
CA SER A 52 -2.10 -4.20 27.30
C SER A 52 -3.17 -3.89 26.26
N ALA A 53 -2.98 -4.40 25.05
CA ALA A 53 -4.03 -4.94 24.18
C ALA A 53 -3.55 -6.34 23.77
N HIS A 54 -4.46 -7.29 23.58
CA HIS A 54 -4.13 -8.70 23.34
C HIS A 54 -3.30 -8.90 22.05
N ARG A 55 -1.98 -8.77 22.19
CA ARG A 55 -0.95 -9.12 21.20
C ARG A 55 -0.95 -10.64 21.06
N LEU A 56 -1.08 -11.13 19.83
CA LEU A 56 -0.64 -12.49 19.55
C LEU A 56 0.89 -12.52 19.66
N PRO A 57 1.48 -13.37 20.53
CA PRO A 57 2.92 -13.51 20.58
C PRO A 57 3.41 -14.09 19.25
N VAL A 58 4.43 -13.47 18.67
CA VAL A 58 5.27 -14.09 17.64
C VAL A 58 5.80 -15.37 18.26
N THR A 59 5.25 -16.52 17.84
CA THR A 59 5.79 -17.80 18.28
C THR A 59 7.19 -17.96 17.69
N ASP A 60 8.09 -18.46 18.52
CA ASP A 60 9.56 -18.54 18.39
C ASP A 60 10.08 -19.39 17.20
N ARG A 61 9.28 -19.56 16.14
CA ARG A 61 9.61 -20.33 14.92
C ARG A 61 10.04 -19.49 13.73
N PHE A 62 10.02 -18.16 13.84
CA PHE A 62 10.64 -17.24 12.89
C PHE A 62 11.72 -16.42 13.59
N LEU A 63 12.87 -17.05 13.85
CA LEU A 63 14.12 -16.29 13.92
C LEU A 63 14.77 -16.37 12.54
N PRO A 64 14.42 -15.51 11.58
CA PRO A 64 15.18 -15.43 10.36
C PRO A 64 16.59 -14.94 10.70
N ASN A 65 17.58 -15.53 10.04
CA ASN A 65 18.96 -15.06 10.01
C ASN A 65 19.03 -13.53 10.00
N ARG A 66 19.98 -12.97 10.77
CA ARG A 66 20.25 -11.51 10.93
C ARG A 66 20.72 -10.78 9.63
N HIS A 67 20.35 -11.29 8.46
CA HIS A 67 20.73 -10.80 7.14
C HIS A 67 19.64 -11.01 6.07
N ALA A 68 18.35 -11.02 6.43
CA ALA A 68 17.29 -11.05 5.42
C ALA A 68 17.22 -9.68 4.69
N THR A 69 17.56 -9.68 3.41
CA THR A 69 17.29 -8.55 2.50
C THR A 69 15.90 -8.78 1.93
N MET A 70 14.99 -7.84 2.13
CA MET A 70 13.64 -7.87 1.55
C MET A 70 13.59 -6.85 0.41
N THR A 71 13.10 -7.28 -0.74
CA THR A 71 12.77 -6.45 -1.90
C THR A 71 11.47 -5.68 -1.68
N VAL A 72 11.20 -4.68 -2.52
CA VAL A 72 9.92 -3.93 -2.47
C VAL A 72 8.76 -4.86 -2.80
N SER A 73 8.91 -5.72 -3.81
CA SER A 73 7.91 -6.73 -4.18
C SER A 73 7.58 -7.66 -3.03
N GLU A 74 8.59 -8.15 -2.31
CA GLU A 74 8.36 -9.02 -1.15
C GLU A 74 7.62 -8.29 -0.03
N LEU A 75 7.95 -7.01 0.23
CA LEU A 75 7.25 -6.22 1.25
C LEU A 75 5.81 -5.95 0.87
N LEU A 76 5.55 -5.51 -0.36
CA LEU A 76 4.19 -5.30 -0.86
C LEU A 76 3.39 -6.59 -0.80
N ARG A 77 3.99 -7.73 -1.15
CA ARG A 77 3.35 -9.05 -1.00
C ARG A 77 3.02 -9.37 0.45
N ALA A 78 3.90 -9.02 1.39
CA ALA A 78 3.64 -9.22 2.81
C ALA A 78 2.54 -8.29 3.36
N ILE A 79 2.43 -7.05 2.87
CA ILE A 79 1.34 -6.12 3.20
C ILE A 79 0.01 -6.61 2.64
N ARG A 80 0.02 -7.15 1.41
CA ARG A 80 -1.14 -7.72 0.70
C ARG A 80 -1.73 -8.96 1.39
N GLN A 81 -0.88 -9.83 1.92
CA GLN A 81 -1.28 -11.19 2.32
C GLN A 81 -2.46 -11.25 3.30
N PRO A 82 -2.51 -10.45 4.39
CA PRO A 82 -3.62 -10.51 5.34
C PRO A 82 -4.97 -10.21 4.70
N TYR A 83 -5.05 -9.21 3.81
CA TYR A 83 -6.28 -8.87 3.10
C TYR A 83 -6.68 -9.99 2.13
N VAL A 84 -5.74 -10.48 1.33
CA VAL A 84 -6.04 -11.50 0.32
C VAL A 84 -6.45 -12.84 0.93
N ASP A 85 -5.89 -13.20 2.08
CA ASP A 85 -6.35 -14.38 2.83
C ASP A 85 -7.82 -14.22 3.31
N LEU A 86 -8.20 -13.01 3.74
CA LEU A 86 -9.58 -12.70 4.14
C LEU A 86 -10.52 -12.74 2.93
N LEU A 87 -10.12 -12.13 1.81
CA LEU A 87 -10.89 -12.10 0.57
C LEU A 87 -11.08 -13.52 0.02
N ALA A 88 -10.01 -14.29 -0.16
CA ALA A 88 -10.08 -15.67 -0.63
C ALA A 88 -11.00 -16.49 0.28
N LYS A 89 -10.90 -16.35 1.61
CA LYS A 89 -11.80 -17.04 2.53
C LYS A 89 -13.26 -16.65 2.31
N ALA A 90 -13.57 -15.37 2.12
CA ALA A 90 -14.94 -14.91 1.88
C ALA A 90 -15.55 -15.55 0.61
N THR A 91 -14.73 -15.76 -0.44
CA THR A 91 -15.20 -16.42 -1.68
C THR A 91 -15.54 -17.90 -1.52
N THR A 92 -14.91 -18.60 -0.56
CA THR A 92 -15.14 -20.05 -0.36
C THR A 92 -16.39 -20.39 0.46
N GLN A 93 -16.97 -19.43 1.17
CA GLN A 93 -17.97 -19.69 2.20
C GLN A 93 -19.42 -19.74 1.69
N SER A 94 -19.69 -19.37 0.44
CA SER A 94 -21.05 -19.31 -0.11
C SER A 94 -21.06 -19.39 -1.64
N ALA A 95 -22.21 -19.68 -2.25
CA ALA A 95 -22.42 -19.46 -3.67
C ALA A 95 -22.39 -17.94 -3.93
N VAL A 96 -21.23 -17.44 -4.36
CA VAL A 96 -20.99 -16.02 -4.61
C VAL A 96 -20.42 -15.83 -6.01
N VAL A 97 -20.72 -14.69 -6.61
CA VAL A 97 -19.91 -14.14 -7.71
C VAL A 97 -18.73 -13.43 -7.06
N VAL A 98 -17.53 -13.75 -7.52
CA VAL A 98 -16.27 -13.22 -6.97
C VAL A 98 -15.84 -11.99 -7.77
N GLU A 99 -15.53 -10.92 -7.07
CA GLU A 99 -15.02 -9.64 -7.58
C GLU A 99 -15.82 -9.02 -8.74
N PRO A 100 -17.18 -9.06 -8.75
CA PRO A 100 -17.95 -8.57 -9.89
C PRO A 100 -17.86 -7.05 -10.04
N ALA A 101 -17.67 -6.59 -11.28
CA ALA A 101 -17.86 -5.19 -11.65
C ALA A 101 -19.33 -4.80 -11.56
N TYR A 102 -19.60 -3.60 -11.04
CA TYR A 102 -20.93 -3.03 -11.16
C TYR A 102 -21.20 -2.67 -12.61
N ARG A 103 -22.33 -3.15 -13.13
CA ARG A 103 -22.77 -2.94 -14.50
C ARG A 103 -24.19 -2.37 -14.53
N GLN A 104 -24.45 -1.55 -15.54
CA GLN A 104 -25.78 -1.06 -15.87
C GLN A 104 -26.63 -2.19 -16.49
N ALA A 105 -27.93 -1.94 -16.66
CA ALA A 105 -28.85 -2.92 -17.24
C ALA A 105 -28.51 -3.32 -18.68
N ASP A 106 -27.76 -2.49 -19.42
CA ASP A 106 -27.28 -2.79 -20.77
C ASP A 106 -25.93 -3.53 -20.79
N GLY A 107 -25.38 -3.87 -19.62
CA GLY A 107 -24.10 -4.57 -19.45
C GLY A 107 -22.87 -3.68 -19.46
N THR A 108 -23.01 -2.38 -19.74
CA THR A 108 -21.89 -1.43 -19.64
C THR A 108 -21.47 -1.21 -18.19
N LEU A 109 -20.22 -0.83 -17.96
CA LEU A 109 -19.75 -0.52 -16.60
C LEU A 109 -20.55 0.63 -16.00
N ALA A 110 -20.95 0.46 -14.73
CA ALA A 110 -21.42 1.56 -13.92
C ALA A 110 -20.20 2.37 -13.47
N THR A 111 -20.22 3.68 -13.71
CA THR A 111 -19.11 4.58 -13.40
C THR A 111 -19.57 5.76 -12.56
N GLU A 112 -18.71 6.26 -11.69
CA GLU A 112 -18.98 7.42 -10.86
C GLU A 112 -17.87 8.48 -10.92
N GLY A 113 -18.21 9.69 -10.43
CA GLY A 113 -17.27 10.79 -10.25
C GLY A 113 -16.81 11.49 -11.52
N PRO A 114 -16.07 12.61 -11.38
CA PRO A 114 -15.46 13.35 -12.49
C PRO A 114 -14.58 12.51 -13.42
N LEU A 115 -13.88 11.50 -12.91
CA LEU A 115 -13.04 10.63 -13.73
C LEU A 115 -13.82 9.49 -14.39
N ALA A 116 -15.12 9.34 -14.08
CA ALA A 116 -15.99 8.27 -14.58
C ALA A 116 -15.34 6.89 -14.37
N LEU A 117 -14.96 6.62 -13.12
CA LEU A 117 -14.28 5.37 -12.75
C LEU A 117 -15.32 4.31 -12.36
N PRO A 118 -15.16 3.06 -12.83
CA PRO A 118 -15.95 1.94 -12.33
C PRO A 118 -15.51 1.50 -10.94
N CYS A 119 -16.33 0.68 -10.29
CA CYS A 119 -16.01 0.02 -9.03
C CYS A 119 -16.49 -1.43 -9.03
N ARG A 120 -15.95 -2.23 -8.11
CA ARG A 120 -16.27 -3.64 -7.91
C ARG A 120 -16.76 -3.89 -6.48
N ALA A 121 -17.56 -4.94 -6.31
CA ALA A 121 -17.74 -5.56 -5.01
C ALA A 121 -16.72 -6.69 -4.86
N ASP A 122 -16.36 -7.06 -3.63
CA ASP A 122 -15.51 -8.24 -3.39
C ASP A 122 -16.29 -9.52 -3.70
N THR A 123 -17.55 -9.57 -3.27
CA THR A 123 -18.45 -10.68 -3.55
C THR A 123 -19.91 -10.21 -3.68
N ILE A 124 -20.70 -10.95 -4.45
CA ILE A 124 -22.16 -10.84 -4.45
C ILE A 124 -22.74 -12.24 -4.23
N ALA A 125 -23.53 -12.43 -3.17
CA ALA A 125 -24.18 -13.72 -2.94
C ALA A 125 -25.21 -14.02 -4.02
N THR A 126 -25.23 -15.26 -4.54
CA THR A 126 -26.20 -15.68 -5.57
C THR A 126 -27.45 -16.31 -4.97
N GLU A 127 -27.39 -16.72 -3.70
CA GLU A 127 -28.46 -17.44 -3.01
C GLU A 127 -28.63 -16.98 -1.55
N GLY A 128 -29.76 -17.35 -0.94
CA GLY A 128 -30.08 -17.04 0.45
C GLY A 128 -30.63 -15.62 0.67
N GLU A 129 -30.77 -15.23 1.94
CA GLU A 129 -31.34 -13.93 2.34
C GLU A 129 -30.49 -12.73 1.86
N ALA A 130 -29.20 -12.95 1.61
CA ALA A 130 -28.29 -11.94 1.10
C ALA A 130 -28.16 -11.96 -0.44
N ALA A 131 -28.97 -12.77 -1.15
CA ALA A 131 -28.87 -12.88 -2.60
C ALA A 131 -28.97 -11.51 -3.30
N GLY A 132 -28.02 -11.23 -4.19
CA GLY A 132 -27.89 -9.97 -4.92
C GLY A 132 -27.33 -8.81 -4.10
N GLN A 133 -27.02 -9.00 -2.81
CA GLN A 133 -26.38 -7.97 -1.99
C GLN A 133 -24.86 -8.02 -2.16
N PRO A 134 -24.20 -6.89 -2.45
CA PRO A 134 -22.75 -6.82 -2.45
C PRO A 134 -22.19 -6.85 -1.04
N ALA A 135 -21.02 -7.46 -0.88
CA ALA A 135 -20.22 -7.42 0.32
C ALA A 135 -18.80 -6.97 -0.01
N MET A 136 -18.23 -6.14 0.88
CA MET A 136 -16.84 -5.70 0.86
C MET A 136 -16.12 -6.33 2.05
N VAL A 137 -14.91 -6.81 1.85
CA VAL A 137 -14.01 -7.25 2.91
C VAL A 137 -13.23 -6.03 3.39
N ASP A 138 -13.31 -5.77 4.68
CA ASP A 138 -12.56 -4.70 5.33
C ASP A 138 -11.45 -5.33 6.17
N SER A 139 -10.18 -5.01 5.85
CA SER A 139 -9.06 -5.47 6.64
C SER A 139 -8.83 -4.57 7.85
N ALA A 140 -9.29 -5.05 9.01
CA ALA A 140 -9.09 -4.34 10.29
C ALA A 140 -7.62 -4.32 10.78
N THR A 141 -6.69 -4.98 10.08
CA THR A 141 -5.30 -5.14 10.51
C THR A 141 -4.32 -4.88 9.37
N GLN A 142 -3.36 -3.99 9.60
CA GLN A 142 -2.22 -3.77 8.72
C GLN A 142 -0.95 -4.45 9.24
N LEU A 143 -0.01 -4.73 8.33
CA LEU A 143 1.34 -5.12 8.70
C LEU A 143 2.08 -3.91 9.30
N ASP A 144 2.62 -4.06 10.51
CA ASP A 144 3.43 -3.02 11.15
C ASP A 144 4.91 -3.15 10.76
N PHE A 145 5.50 -2.06 10.30
CA PHE A 145 6.91 -1.97 9.94
C PHE A 145 7.40 -0.51 9.97
N GLU A 146 8.71 -0.33 10.16
CA GLU A 146 9.32 1.00 10.06
C GLU A 146 9.19 1.54 8.62
N PRO A 147 8.63 2.74 8.42
CA PRO A 147 8.55 3.34 7.10
C PRO A 147 9.90 3.33 6.39
N PHE A 148 9.89 2.98 5.11
CA PHE A 148 11.11 2.91 4.33
C PHE A 148 11.04 3.84 3.12
N ALA A 149 12.20 4.35 2.73
CA ALA A 149 12.31 5.29 1.62
C ALA A 149 13.49 4.92 0.70
N PHE A 150 13.32 5.21 -0.59
CA PHE A 150 14.31 4.96 -1.63
C PHE A 150 14.13 5.93 -2.80
N GLU A 151 15.16 6.08 -3.63
CA GLU A 151 15.08 6.86 -4.86
C GLU A 151 14.67 5.95 -6.02
N LEU A 152 13.66 6.36 -6.79
CA LEU A 152 13.23 5.72 -8.02
C LEU A 152 13.35 6.71 -9.16
N GLU A 153 14.43 6.61 -9.92
CA GLU A 153 14.77 7.53 -11.02
C GLU A 153 14.74 9.01 -10.57
N THR A 154 13.70 9.77 -10.91
CA THR A 154 13.54 11.19 -10.55
C THR A 154 12.75 11.42 -9.26
N ALA A 155 12.17 10.38 -8.66
CA ALA A 155 11.30 10.51 -7.51
C ALA A 155 11.89 9.92 -6.22
N ALA A 156 11.73 10.65 -5.13
CA ALA A 156 11.89 10.10 -3.79
C ALA A 156 10.60 9.34 -3.40
N VAL A 157 10.71 8.02 -3.20
CA VAL A 157 9.59 7.15 -2.83
C VAL A 157 9.66 6.79 -1.35
N SER A 158 8.52 6.82 -0.68
CA SER A 158 8.36 6.31 0.68
C SER A 158 7.16 5.37 0.78
N ILE A 159 7.30 4.30 1.57
CA ILE A 159 6.19 3.40 1.88
C ILE A 159 6.08 3.30 3.41
N GLN A 160 4.89 3.59 3.91
CA GLN A 160 4.48 3.51 5.31
C GLN A 160 3.57 2.29 5.49
N PRO A 161 3.30 1.83 6.72
CA PRO A 161 2.27 0.82 6.96
C PRO A 161 0.88 1.27 6.47
N PHE A 162 0.20 0.43 5.70
CA PHE A 162 -1.16 0.66 5.20
C PHE A 162 -1.97 -0.65 5.14
N VAL A 163 -3.30 -0.53 5.02
CA VAL A 163 -4.22 -1.64 4.72
C VAL A 163 -4.44 -1.74 3.21
N TRP A 164 -4.42 -2.96 2.66
CA TRP A 164 -4.38 -3.18 1.20
C TRP A 164 -5.64 -2.68 0.47
N ASP A 165 -6.78 -2.75 1.14
CA ASP A 165 -8.10 -2.28 0.71
C ASP A 165 -8.33 -0.77 0.88
N TRP A 166 -7.37 -0.04 1.47
CA TRP A 166 -7.48 1.42 1.63
C TRP A 166 -6.11 2.10 1.63
N ALA A 167 -5.31 1.85 0.60
CA ALA A 167 -3.99 2.45 0.45
C ALA A 167 -4.11 3.93 0.05
N ALA A 168 -3.53 4.86 0.81
CA ALA A 168 -3.38 6.23 0.34
C ALA A 168 -2.09 6.34 -0.51
N VAL A 169 -2.22 6.95 -1.68
CA VAL A 169 -1.08 7.24 -2.56
C VAL A 169 -1.03 8.72 -2.83
N GLU A 170 0.14 9.33 -2.63
CA GLU A 170 0.38 10.73 -2.94
C GLU A 170 1.52 10.90 -3.91
N ALA A 171 1.36 11.82 -4.86
CA ALA A 171 2.37 12.17 -5.84
C ALA A 171 2.54 13.69 -5.95
N ASP A 172 3.76 14.19 -5.80
CA ASP A 172 4.13 15.59 -5.98
C ASP A 172 4.86 15.83 -7.31
N GLY A 173 4.84 17.07 -7.78
CA GLY A 173 5.49 17.49 -9.03
C GLY A 173 4.63 17.33 -10.29
N LEU A 174 3.35 16.95 -10.14
CA LEU A 174 2.40 16.82 -11.23
C LEU A 174 1.38 17.97 -11.21
N ASP A 175 0.97 18.44 -12.38
CA ASP A 175 -0.27 19.21 -12.51
C ASP A 175 -1.51 18.30 -12.43
N GLU A 176 -2.70 18.92 -12.31
CA GLU A 176 -3.97 18.21 -12.14
C GLU A 176 -4.27 17.24 -13.28
N SER A 177 -4.09 17.68 -14.52
CA SER A 177 -4.37 16.85 -15.70
C SER A 177 -3.48 15.63 -15.72
N THR A 178 -2.18 15.83 -15.46
CA THR A 178 -1.19 14.76 -15.47
C THR A 178 -1.43 13.76 -14.34
N ALA A 179 -1.77 14.22 -13.14
CA ALA A 179 -2.11 13.35 -12.02
C ALA A 179 -3.37 12.52 -12.32
N ASN A 180 -4.42 13.17 -12.80
CA ASN A 180 -5.68 12.52 -13.18
C ASN A 180 -5.45 11.43 -14.23
N ASP A 181 -4.72 11.74 -15.30
CA ASP A 181 -4.43 10.79 -16.38
C ASP A 181 -3.58 9.61 -15.88
N ALA A 182 -2.56 9.86 -15.04
CA ALA A 182 -1.70 8.83 -14.50
C ALA A 182 -2.47 7.83 -13.61
N PHE A 183 -3.23 8.34 -12.64
CA PHE A 183 -4.02 7.49 -11.73
C PHE A 183 -5.13 6.74 -12.47
N LYS A 184 -5.87 7.41 -13.35
CA LYS A 184 -6.96 6.79 -14.13
C LYS A 184 -6.44 5.70 -15.05
N THR A 185 -5.37 5.95 -15.79
CA THR A 185 -4.82 4.97 -16.74
C THR A 185 -4.24 3.76 -16.03
N TRP A 186 -3.60 3.96 -14.86
CA TRP A 186 -3.18 2.86 -14.02
C TRP A 186 -4.37 2.02 -13.54
N PHE A 187 -5.39 2.67 -12.96
CA PHE A 187 -6.55 1.97 -12.44
C PHE A 187 -7.25 1.11 -13.50
N LEU A 188 -7.53 1.69 -14.68
CA LEU A 188 -8.20 0.97 -15.77
C LEU A 188 -7.37 -0.19 -16.32
N ALA A 189 -6.03 -0.15 -16.20
CA ALA A 189 -5.16 -1.25 -16.60
C ALA A 189 -5.22 -2.44 -15.63
N TRP A 190 -5.56 -2.21 -14.36
CA TRP A 190 -5.63 -3.24 -13.30
C TRP A 190 -7.06 -3.58 -12.88
N PHE A 191 -8.08 -2.88 -13.38
CA PHE A 191 -9.49 -3.09 -13.05
C PHE A 191 -10.13 -4.25 -13.84
N ASP A 192 -9.54 -4.65 -14.97
CA ASP A 192 -10.06 -5.67 -15.89
C ASP A 192 -11.51 -5.38 -16.36
N ALA A 193 -11.70 -4.28 -17.10
CA ALA A 193 -13.03 -3.76 -17.45
C ALA A 193 -13.98 -4.77 -18.12
N ASP A 194 -13.42 -5.74 -18.84
CA ASP A 194 -14.16 -6.72 -19.63
C ASP A 194 -14.25 -8.10 -18.94
N ASP A 195 -13.80 -8.22 -17.68
CA ASP A 195 -13.77 -9.47 -16.90
C ASP A 195 -13.03 -10.61 -17.63
N GLU A 196 -11.88 -10.30 -18.24
CA GLU A 196 -11.09 -11.26 -19.04
C GLU A 196 -10.10 -12.09 -18.19
N ASN A 197 -9.75 -11.62 -16.99
CA ASN A 197 -8.80 -12.32 -16.14
C ASN A 197 -9.37 -13.67 -15.69
N THR A 198 -8.56 -14.73 -15.83
CA THR A 198 -8.91 -16.04 -15.28
C THR A 198 -8.53 -16.07 -13.79
N PRO A 199 -9.41 -16.56 -12.89
CA PRO A 199 -9.07 -16.73 -11.49
C PRO A 199 -7.80 -17.55 -11.29
N ALA A 200 -6.97 -17.13 -10.34
CA ALA A 200 -5.81 -17.87 -9.89
C ALA A 200 -6.20 -19.06 -8.99
N GLU A 201 -5.22 -19.79 -8.46
CA GLU A 201 -5.45 -20.96 -7.60
C GLU A 201 -6.23 -20.62 -6.31
N ASP A 202 -6.18 -19.37 -5.86
CA ASP A 202 -6.92 -18.85 -4.71
C ASP A 202 -8.36 -18.44 -5.05
N GLY A 203 -8.77 -18.53 -6.33
CA GLY A 203 -10.10 -18.16 -6.81
C GLY A 203 -10.28 -16.67 -7.08
N LEU A 204 -9.22 -15.86 -7.02
CA LEU A 204 -9.27 -14.40 -7.23
C LEU A 204 -8.70 -14.00 -8.59
N HIS A 205 -9.10 -12.82 -9.09
CA HIS A 205 -8.83 -12.38 -10.46
C HIS A 205 -7.59 -11.51 -10.61
N GLY A 206 -6.94 -11.11 -9.50
CA GLY A 206 -5.73 -10.29 -9.53
C GLY A 206 -5.98 -8.83 -9.93
N ILE A 207 -7.07 -8.22 -9.45
CA ILE A 207 -7.58 -6.92 -9.92
C ILE A 207 -7.75 -5.89 -8.79
N VAL A 208 -7.71 -4.61 -9.17
CA VAL A 208 -8.00 -3.46 -8.29
C VAL A 208 -9.51 -3.21 -8.24
N HIS A 209 -10.05 -2.88 -7.07
CA HIS A 209 -11.51 -2.77 -6.89
C HIS A 209 -12.03 -1.34 -6.92
N TYR A 210 -11.23 -0.38 -6.42
CA TYR A 210 -11.65 1.01 -6.31
C TYR A 210 -10.47 1.98 -6.37
N LEU A 211 -10.75 3.18 -6.90
CA LEU A 211 -9.86 4.33 -6.85
C LEU A 211 -10.70 5.59 -6.59
N SER A 212 -10.31 6.37 -5.56
CA SER A 212 -10.92 7.66 -5.30
C SER A 212 -10.48 8.71 -6.31
N GLU A 213 -11.27 9.77 -6.43
CA GLU A 213 -10.87 10.96 -7.16
C GLU A 213 -9.58 11.57 -6.57
N PRO A 214 -8.63 12.02 -7.41
CA PRO A 214 -7.45 12.74 -6.95
C PRO A 214 -7.82 14.06 -6.28
N VAL A 215 -7.31 14.26 -5.07
CA VAL A 215 -7.52 15.49 -4.29
C VAL A 215 -6.18 16.20 -4.10
N ARG A 216 -6.16 17.51 -4.35
CA ARG A 216 -4.99 18.34 -4.08
C ARG A 216 -4.74 18.46 -2.57
N THR A 217 -3.53 18.14 -2.13
CA THR A 217 -3.04 18.30 -0.75
C THR A 217 -1.87 19.28 -0.72
N GLU A 218 -1.31 19.56 0.47
CA GLU A 218 -0.03 20.29 0.56
C GLU A 218 1.15 19.48 0.01
N GLN A 219 1.02 18.16 -0.04
CA GLN A 219 2.07 17.21 -0.37
C GLN A 219 1.98 16.67 -1.80
N GLY A 220 0.95 17.01 -2.56
CA GLY A 220 0.79 16.52 -3.94
C GLY A 220 -0.68 16.33 -4.31
N TRP A 221 -0.92 15.37 -5.18
CA TRP A 221 -2.23 14.80 -5.46
C TRP A 221 -2.37 13.49 -4.70
N ARG A 222 -3.44 13.34 -3.92
CA ARG A 222 -3.73 12.16 -3.12
C ARG A 222 -4.91 11.39 -3.70
N ILE A 223 -4.79 10.07 -3.75
CA ILE A 223 -5.89 9.13 -3.95
C ILE A 223 -5.95 8.13 -2.80
N HIS A 224 -7.09 7.47 -2.66
CA HIS A 224 -7.26 6.22 -1.92
C HIS A 224 -7.58 5.11 -2.91
N ALA A 225 -6.90 3.97 -2.80
CA ALA A 225 -7.14 2.80 -3.63
C ALA A 225 -7.51 1.59 -2.78
N ASP A 226 -8.55 0.88 -3.21
CA ASP A 226 -8.77 -0.50 -2.82
C ASP A 226 -8.06 -1.37 -3.84
N LEU A 227 -6.90 -1.90 -3.46
CA LEU A 227 -6.05 -2.69 -4.35
C LEU A 227 -6.64 -4.07 -4.63
N GLY A 228 -7.73 -4.48 -3.96
CA GLY A 228 -8.41 -5.74 -4.20
C GLY A 228 -7.46 -6.94 -4.19
N SER A 229 -7.70 -7.90 -5.08
CA SER A 229 -6.80 -9.04 -5.25
C SER A 229 -5.55 -8.73 -6.08
N ALA A 230 -5.35 -7.50 -6.55
CA ALA A 230 -4.24 -7.13 -7.40
C ALA A 230 -2.88 -7.58 -6.82
N PRO A 231 -1.95 -8.07 -7.66
CA PRO A 231 -0.63 -8.47 -7.20
C PRO A 231 0.20 -7.26 -6.77
N GLU A 232 1.31 -7.50 -6.06
CA GLU A 232 2.26 -6.44 -5.68
C GLU A 232 2.78 -5.63 -6.87
N THR A 233 2.83 -6.24 -8.06
CA THR A 233 3.28 -5.59 -9.30
C THR A 233 2.34 -4.47 -9.74
N ALA A 234 1.08 -4.45 -9.28
CA ALA A 234 0.17 -3.33 -9.54
C ALA A 234 0.64 -2.05 -8.86
N VAL A 235 1.13 -2.14 -7.63
CA VAL A 235 1.70 -0.98 -6.91
C VAL A 235 3.04 -0.59 -7.54
N GLU A 236 3.88 -1.55 -7.94
CA GLU A 236 5.13 -1.23 -8.65
C GLU A 236 4.88 -0.49 -9.97
N ASP A 237 3.88 -0.93 -10.75
CA ASP A 237 3.45 -0.27 -11.99
C ASP A 237 2.96 1.16 -11.72
N LEU A 238 2.19 1.39 -10.65
CA LEU A 238 1.78 2.74 -10.24
C LEU A 238 2.99 3.64 -9.98
N LEU A 239 3.98 3.16 -9.23
CA LEU A 239 5.19 3.93 -8.93
C LEU A 239 5.92 4.33 -10.22
N PHE A 240 6.09 3.41 -11.17
CA PHE A 240 6.73 3.73 -12.45
C PHE A 240 5.92 4.69 -13.30
N ARG A 241 4.59 4.55 -13.36
CA ARG A 241 3.73 5.47 -14.11
C ARG A 241 3.77 6.89 -13.56
N LEU A 242 3.80 7.03 -12.23
CA LEU A 242 3.93 8.34 -11.59
C LEU A 242 5.31 8.97 -11.87
N VAL A 243 6.38 8.19 -11.82
CA VAL A 243 7.73 8.65 -12.21
C VAL A 243 7.77 9.08 -13.68
N ASP A 244 7.26 8.25 -14.59
CA ASP A 244 7.20 8.54 -16.02
C ASP A 244 6.35 9.78 -16.33
N ALA A 245 5.33 10.05 -15.50
CA ALA A 245 4.51 11.26 -15.56
C ALA A 245 5.20 12.52 -15.00
N GLY A 246 6.38 12.38 -14.38
CA GLY A 246 7.17 13.50 -13.86
C GLY A 246 7.09 13.71 -12.35
N ALA A 247 6.59 12.73 -11.59
CA ALA A 247 6.55 12.84 -10.14
C ALA A 247 7.97 12.97 -9.56
N THR A 248 8.08 13.78 -8.49
CA THR A 248 9.35 14.03 -7.78
C THR A 248 9.35 13.49 -6.36
N ARG A 249 8.16 13.25 -5.79
CA ARG A 249 7.95 12.57 -4.51
C ARG A 249 6.72 11.70 -4.61
N ILE A 250 6.83 10.47 -4.12
CA ILE A 250 5.71 9.53 -4.03
C ILE A 250 5.66 8.96 -2.62
N SER A 251 4.47 8.90 -2.02
CA SER A 251 4.25 8.16 -0.77
C SER A 251 3.08 7.20 -0.89
N VAL A 252 3.26 5.99 -0.35
CA VAL A 252 2.21 4.98 -0.20
C VAL A 252 2.05 4.70 1.30
N GLY A 253 0.85 4.80 1.87
CA GLY A 253 0.65 4.72 3.32
C GLY A 253 -0.79 4.88 3.75
#